data_AF-R7SGL0-F1
#
_entry.id   AF-R7SGL0-F1
#
_cell.length_a   1.000
_cell.length_b   1.000
_cell.length_c   1.000
_cell.angle_alpha   90.00
_cell.angle_beta   90.00
_cell.angle_gamma   90.00
#
_symmetry.space_group_name_H-M   'P 1'
#
loop_
_entity.id
_entity.type
_entity.pdbx_description
1 polymer ?
#
loop_
_entity_poly.entity_id
_entity_poly.type
_entity_poly.pdbx_seq_one_letter_code
_entity_poly.pdbx_strand_id
1 'polypeptide(L)'
;SSTSATTGYAPFELNYGYLPRTMAGIRSDTEFEGVRAFAQRARANLLIAHDAILTARVAQTHYANLHRQEEPDIAVGLLVFLSTQN
;
A
#
# COMPACT_ATOMS: atom_id res chain seq x y z
N SER A 1 -0.77 -0.97 -6.76
CA SER A 1 0.40 -1.00 -5.85
C SER A 1 0.86 0.41 -5.56
N SER A 2 1.39 0.68 -4.37
CA SER A 2 2.03 1.97 -4.07
C SER A 2 3.51 1.84 -4.40
N THR A 3 3.97 2.51 -5.46
CA THR A 3 5.38 2.66 -5.78
C THR A 3 5.92 3.90 -5.10
N SER A 4 7.16 3.87 -4.63
CA SER A 4 7.81 5.07 -4.10
C SER A 4 7.97 6.10 -5.22
N ALA A 5 7.65 7.38 -4.96
CA ALA A 5 7.90 8.46 -5.92
C ALA A 5 9.41 8.70 -6.11
N THR A 6 10.22 8.46 -5.07
CA THR A 6 11.67 8.69 -5.10
C THR A 6 12.43 7.58 -5.79
N THR A 7 12.00 6.32 -5.61
CA THR A 7 12.75 5.15 -6.14
C THR A 7 12.03 4.44 -7.27
N GLY A 8 10.75 4.71 -7.52
CA GLY A 8 9.94 4.03 -8.55
C GLY A 8 9.55 2.59 -8.21
N TYR A 9 10.13 2.00 -7.17
CA TYR A 9 9.90 0.60 -6.79
C TYR A 9 8.87 0.46 -5.68
N ALA A 10 8.10 -0.63 -5.72
CA ALA A 10 7.28 -1.05 -4.59
C ALA A 10 8.16 -1.74 -3.53
N PRO A 11 7.81 -1.64 -2.23
CA PRO A 11 8.57 -2.32 -1.17
C PRO A 11 8.70 -3.84 -1.37
N PHE A 12 7.70 -4.49 -1.97
CA PHE A 12 7.76 -5.92 -2.29
C PHE A 12 8.80 -6.24 -3.37
N GLU A 13 8.96 -5.37 -4.37
CA GLU A 13 9.98 -5.55 -5.40
C GLU A 13 11.37 -5.38 -4.80
N LEU A 14 11.55 -4.43 -3.88
CA LEU A 14 12.82 -4.21 -3.19
C LEU A 14 13.19 -5.37 -2.26
N ASN A 15 12.22 -5.97 -1.56
CA ASN A 15 12.48 -7.06 -0.62
C ASN A 15 12.56 -8.44 -1.29
N TYR A 16 11.74 -8.70 -2.30
CA TYR A 16 11.53 -10.04 -2.84
C TYR A 16 11.79 -10.15 -4.35
N GLY A 17 12.05 -9.03 -5.04
CA GLY A 17 12.31 -9.02 -6.49
C GLY A 17 11.06 -9.22 -7.36
N TYR A 18 9.87 -9.34 -6.76
CA TYR A 18 8.62 -9.45 -7.51
C TYR A 18 7.44 -8.86 -6.75
N LEU A 19 6.40 -8.48 -7.50
CA LEU A 19 5.14 -8.03 -6.94
C LEU A 19 4.18 -9.22 -6.75
N PRO A 20 3.69 -9.50 -5.53
CA PRO A 20 2.76 -10.59 -5.31
C PRO A 20 1.43 -10.31 -6.04
N ARG A 21 1.00 -11.25 -6.88
CA ARG A 21 -0.32 -11.21 -7.55
C ARG A 21 -1.35 -11.92 -6.69
N THR A 22 -1.91 -11.22 -5.71
CA THR A 22 -2.88 -11.79 -4.75
C THR A 22 -4.13 -12.39 -5.40
N MET A 23 -4.57 -11.87 -6.55
CA MET A 23 -5.75 -12.37 -7.28
C MET A 23 -5.49 -13.60 -8.15
N ALA A 24 -4.24 -13.84 -8.58
CA ALA A 24 -3.95 -14.88 -9.57
C ALA A 24 -4.03 -16.31 -9.00
N GLY A 25 -3.99 -16.46 -7.67
CA GLY A 25 -3.94 -17.77 -7.01
C GLY A 25 -5.30 -18.40 -6.69
N ILE A 26 -6.39 -17.63 -6.64
CA ILE A 26 -7.71 -18.16 -6.24
C ILE A 26 -8.45 -18.65 -7.49
N ARG A 27 -8.26 -19.94 -7.78
CA ARG A 27 -8.97 -20.67 -8.82
C ARG A 27 -10.30 -21.20 -8.30
N SER A 28 -11.35 -21.04 -9.10
CA SER A 28 -12.69 -21.57 -8.82
C SER A 28 -13.15 -22.59 -9.87
N ASP A 29 -12.28 -22.93 -10.82
CA ASP A 29 -12.52 -23.95 -11.84
C ASP A 29 -12.23 -25.33 -11.27
N THR A 30 -13.22 -25.87 -10.57
CA THR A 30 -13.17 -27.18 -9.96
C THR A 30 -14.54 -27.84 -10.04
N GLU A 31 -14.55 -29.15 -10.21
CA GLU A 31 -15.75 -29.98 -10.20
C GLU A 31 -16.39 -30.08 -8.80
N PHE A 32 -15.60 -29.85 -7.75
CA PHE A 32 -16.05 -29.95 -6.36
C PHE A 32 -16.76 -28.67 -5.90
N GLU A 33 -18.05 -28.77 -5.59
CA GLU A 33 -18.87 -27.63 -5.17
C GLU A 33 -18.35 -26.95 -3.90
N GLY A 34 -17.93 -27.70 -2.89
CA GLY A 34 -17.39 -27.15 -1.66
C GLY A 34 -16.11 -26.33 -1.86
N VAL A 35 -15.23 -26.78 -2.76
CA VAL A 35 -14.00 -26.06 -3.11
C VAL A 35 -14.32 -24.77 -3.87
N ARG A 36 -15.30 -24.82 -4.79
CA ARG A 36 -15.77 -23.63 -5.51
C ARG A 36 -16.39 -22.60 -4.56
N ALA A 37 -17.25 -23.01 -3.63
CA ALA A 37 -17.85 -22.13 -2.64
C ALA A 37 -16.80 -21.48 -1.73
N PHE A 38 -15.81 -22.26 -1.29
CA PHE A 38 -14.67 -21.74 -0.53
C PHE A 38 -13.86 -20.70 -1.31
N ALA A 39 -13.50 -21.01 -2.56
CA ALA A 39 -12.73 -20.11 -3.41
C ALA A 39 -13.47 -18.80 -3.69
N GLN A 40 -14.79 -18.87 -3.94
CA GLN A 40 -15.64 -17.69 -4.10
C GLN A 40 -15.66 -16.83 -2.83
N ARG A 41 -15.79 -17.44 -1.65
CA ARG A 41 -15.76 -16.70 -0.37
C ARG A 41 -14.39 -16.06 -0.12
N ALA A 42 -13.31 -16.78 -0.37
CA ALA A 42 -11.95 -16.25 -0.25
C ALA A 42 -11.75 -15.03 -1.17
N ARG A 43 -12.24 -15.11 -2.41
CA ARG A 43 -12.19 -13.99 -3.36
C ARG A 43 -13.01 -12.79 -2.88
N ALA A 44 -14.21 -13.01 -2.37
CA ALA A 44 -15.05 -11.95 -1.82
C ALA A 44 -14.38 -11.24 -0.62
N ASN A 45 -13.85 -12.01 0.33
CA ASN A 45 -13.15 -11.47 1.49
C ASN A 45 -11.92 -10.64 1.09
N LEU A 46 -11.18 -11.08 0.07
CA LEU A 46 -10.02 -10.36 -0.44
C LEU A 46 -10.41 -9.01 -1.06
N LEU A 47 -11.51 -8.97 -1.83
CA LEU A 47 -12.04 -7.72 -2.39
C LEU A 47 -12.47 -6.75 -1.28
N ILE A 48 -13.19 -7.23 -0.27
CA ILE A 48 -13.61 -6.43 0.90
C ILE A 48 -12.39 -5.86 1.62
N ALA A 49 -11.36 -6.68 1.87
CA ALA A 49 -10.13 -6.22 2.51
C ALA A 49 -9.40 -5.16 1.68
N HIS A 50 -9.38 -5.32 0.35
CA HIS A 50 -8.76 -4.34 -0.54
C HIS A 50 -9.47 -2.98 -0.49
N ASP A 51 -10.80 -2.97 -0.55
CA ASP A 51 -11.60 -1.74 -0.47
C ASP A 51 -11.46 -1.06 0.90
N ALA A 52 -11.41 -1.84 1.98
CA ALA A 52 -11.16 -1.32 3.32
C ALA A 52 -9.77 -0.64 3.42
N ILE A 53 -8.72 -1.24 2.84
CA ILE A 53 -7.38 -0.65 2.82
C ILE A 53 -7.37 0.65 2.00
N LEU A 54 -8.02 0.69 0.83
CA LEU A 54 -8.12 1.90 0.02
C LEU A 54 -8.82 3.02 0.79
N THR A 55 -9.95 2.71 1.43
CA THR A 55 -10.72 3.67 2.23
C THR A 55 -9.89 4.20 3.40
N ALA A 56 -9.20 3.31 4.12
CA ALA A 56 -8.32 3.68 5.22
C ALA A 56 -7.17 4.59 4.75
N ARG A 57 -6.58 4.34 3.58
CA ARG A 57 -5.54 5.20 3.02
C ARG A 57 -6.05 6.61 2.72
N VAL A 58 -7.24 6.73 2.13
CA VAL A 58 -7.84 8.05 1.86
C VAL A 58 -8.00 8.85 3.16
N ALA A 59 -8.53 8.21 4.21
CA ALA A 59 -8.67 8.84 5.52
C ALA A 59 -7.30 9.22 6.13
N GLN A 60 -6.33 8.32 6.10
CA GLN A 60 -4.97 8.57 6.60
C GLN A 60 -4.32 9.76 5.88
N THR A 61 -4.39 9.79 4.55
CA THR A 61 -3.85 10.91 3.76
C THR A 61 -4.55 12.22 4.09
N HIS A 62 -5.87 12.22 4.23
CA HIS A 62 -6.62 13.41 4.63
C HIS A 62 -6.15 13.97 5.97
N TYR A 63 -6.09 13.14 7.02
CA TYR A 63 -5.65 13.59 8.35
C TYR A 63 -4.16 13.93 8.42
N ALA A 64 -3.30 13.20 7.70
CA ALA A 64 -1.88 13.54 7.61
C ALA A 64 -1.67 14.92 6.98
N ASN A 65 -2.44 15.25 5.94
CA ASN A 65 -2.38 16.55 5.28
C ASN A 65 -2.90 17.69 6.16
N LEU A 66 -3.90 17.45 7.01
CA LEU A 66 -4.40 18.45 7.96
C LEU A 66 -3.35 18.88 9.00
N HIS A 67 -2.41 17.99 9.34
CA HIS A 67 -1.36 18.24 10.31
C HIS A 67 -0.01 18.59 9.67
N ARG A 68 0.05 18.72 8.35
CA ARG A 68 1.28 19.14 7.67
C ARG A 68 1.51 20.62 7.94
N GLN A 69 2.61 20.95 8.61
CA GLN A 69 3.09 22.33 8.68
C GLN A 69 3.65 22.74 7.32
N GLU A 70 3.53 24.01 6.96
CA GLU A 70 4.25 24.55 5.81
C GLU A 70 5.74 24.28 5.99
N GLU A 71 6.37 23.82 4.90
CA GLU A 71 7.82 23.65 4.92
C GLU A 71 8.45 25.03 5.13
N PRO A 72 9.40 25.17 6.08
CA PRO A 72 10.07 26.44 6.29
C PRO A 72 10.85 26.80 5.03
N ASP A 73 10.79 28.08 4.63
CA ASP A 73 11.61 28.60 3.54
C ASP A 73 13.08 28.58 3.96
N ILE A 74 13.85 27.59 3.48
CA ILE A 74 15.29 27.49 3.69
C ILE A 74 15.99 28.06 2.46
N ALA A 75 16.41 29.32 2.54
CA ALA A 75 17.20 29.96 1.50
C ALA A 75 18.65 29.41 1.44
N VAL A 76 19.25 29.50 0.24
CA VAL A 76 20.65 29.10 0.02
C VAL A 76 21.58 29.92 0.91
N GLY A 77 22.39 29.23 1.72
CA GLY A 77 23.33 29.84 2.67
C GLY A 77 22.88 29.84 4.14
N LEU A 78 21.65 29.42 4.45
CA LEU A 78 21.19 29.23 5.82
C LEU A 78 21.80 27.98 6.45
N LEU A 79 22.28 28.11 7.68
CA LEU A 79 22.71 26.99 8.52
C LEU A 79 21.49 26.46 9.28
N VAL A 80 21.23 25.16 9.15
CA VAL A 80 20.16 24.46 9.86
C VAL A 80 20.75 23.29 10.64
N PHE A 81 20.18 23.02 11.82
CA PHE A 81 20.57 21.86 12.61
C PHE A 81 19.89 20.61 12.05
N LEU A 82 20.70 19.58 11.78
CA LEU A 82 20.22 18.30 11.28
C LEU A 82 20.24 17.29 12.43
N SER A 83 19.08 16.76 12.80
CA SER A 83 19.03 15.66 13.76
C SER A 83 19.47 14.38 13.05
N THR A 84 20.57 13.79 13.50
CA THR A 84 21.10 12.51 12.98
C THR A 84 20.73 11.33 13.86
N GLN A 85 19.77 11.49 14.76
CA GLN A 85 19.32 10.42 15.65
C GLN A 85 18.31 9.54 14.90
N ASN A 86 18.64 8.25 14.77
CA ASN A 86 17.81 7.23 14.13
C ASN A 86 16.75 6.68 15.08
#